data_AF-A0A2D8A9G5-F1
#
_entry.id   AF-A0A2D8A9G5-F1
#
_cell.length_a   1.000
_cell.length_b   1.000
_cell.length_c   1.000
_cell.angle_alpha   90.00
_cell.angle_beta   90.00
_cell.angle_gamma   90.00
#
_symmetry.space_group_name_H-M   'P 1'
#
loop_
_entity.id
_entity.type
_entity.pdbx_description
1 polymer ?
#
loop_
_entity_poly.entity_id
_entity_poly.type
_entity_poly.pdbx_seq_one_letter_code
_entity_poly.pdbx_strand_id
1 'polypeptide(L)'
;MSIEWKEYAPQGEFFDELFSSPGNARQPAKRLVSYMSSLSEEDIQSRKIAMEATIKEMGVSFTVYTEGGNIDRAWPFDMIPRIISRTQWDKTAAGL
;
A
#
# COMPACT_ATOMS: atom_id res chain seq x y z
N MET A 1 -4.25 -0.76 13.84
CA MET A 1 -5.35 -1.39 13.12
C MET A 1 -4.90 -2.74 12.61
N SER A 2 -5.26 -3.82 13.31
CA SER A 2 -5.37 -5.16 12.73
C SER A 2 -6.33 -5.06 11.56
N ILE A 3 -5.84 -5.24 10.34
CA ILE A 3 -6.73 -5.37 9.18
C ILE A 3 -7.24 -6.80 9.22
N GLU A 4 -8.52 -6.98 9.54
CA GLU A 4 -9.19 -8.29 9.48
C GLU A 4 -9.42 -8.67 8.01
N TRP A 5 -8.37 -9.13 7.34
CA TRP A 5 -8.34 -9.46 5.92
C TRP A 5 -9.39 -10.48 5.48
N LYS A 6 -9.86 -11.32 6.41
CA LYS A 6 -10.91 -12.32 6.15
C LYS A 6 -12.30 -11.70 6.01
N GLU A 7 -12.52 -10.57 6.66
CA GLU A 7 -13.78 -9.83 6.61
C GLU A 7 -13.74 -8.66 5.62
N TYR A 8 -12.57 -8.39 5.04
CA TYR A 8 -12.43 -7.37 4.01
C TYR A 8 -13.34 -7.68 2.81
N ALA A 9 -14.28 -6.77 2.58
CA ALA A 9 -15.16 -6.79 1.44
C ALA A 9 -14.83 -5.57 0.56
N PRO A 10 -14.48 -5.78 -0.73
CA PRO A 10 -14.42 -4.71 -1.70
C PRO A 10 -15.71 -3.88 -1.65
N GLN A 11 -15.61 -2.57 -1.46
CA GLN A 11 -16.78 -1.70 -1.38
C GLN A 11 -17.24 -1.32 -2.79
N GLY A 12 -18.49 -1.63 -3.13
CA GLY A 12 -19.14 -1.23 -4.40
C GLY A 12 -18.80 -2.12 -5.60
N GLU A 13 -19.06 -1.61 -6.81
CA GLU A 13 -18.85 -2.30 -8.10
C GLU A 13 -17.47 -2.02 -8.71
N PHE A 14 -16.47 -1.68 -7.90
CA PHE A 14 -15.12 -1.36 -8.37
C PHE A 14 -14.20 -2.58 -8.39
N PHE A 15 -13.21 -2.55 -9.27
CA PHE A 15 -12.16 -3.55 -9.29
C PHE A 15 -11.19 -3.30 -8.13
N ASP A 16 -11.18 -4.21 -7.16
CA ASP A 16 -10.18 -4.22 -6.09
C ASP A 16 -8.93 -5.01 -6.51
N GLU A 17 -7.75 -4.48 -6.24
CA GLU A 17 -6.46 -5.06 -6.66
C GLU A 17 -5.99 -6.23 -5.78
N LEU A 18 -6.44 -6.28 -4.53
CA LEU A 18 -6.04 -7.28 -3.55
C LEU A 18 -7.05 -8.43 -3.46
N PHE A 19 -8.34 -8.14 -3.59
CA PHE A 19 -9.45 -9.08 -3.38
C PHE A 19 -10.31 -9.22 -4.64
N SER A 20 -10.68 -10.45 -4.99
CA SER A 20 -11.64 -10.73 -6.07
C SER A 20 -13.08 -10.83 -5.57
N SER A 21 -13.25 -11.11 -4.29
CA SER A 21 -14.52 -11.20 -3.58
C SER A 21 -14.25 -11.07 -2.07
N PRO A 22 -15.28 -10.88 -1.23
CA PRO A 22 -15.08 -10.76 0.22
C PRO A 22 -14.21 -11.89 0.78
N GLY A 23 -13.16 -11.54 1.53
CA GLY A 23 -12.21 -12.47 2.13
C GLY A 23 -11.34 -13.29 1.16
N ASN A 24 -11.49 -13.12 -0.16
CA ASN A 24 -10.77 -13.88 -1.16
C ASN A 24 -9.72 -13.03 -1.89
N ALA A 25 -8.48 -13.13 -1.40
CA ALA A 25 -7.35 -12.45 -2.02
C ALA A 25 -7.06 -13.02 -3.43
N ARG A 26 -6.81 -12.12 -4.39
CA ARG A 26 -6.37 -12.48 -5.74
C ARG A 26 -5.08 -13.26 -5.69
N GLN A 27 -4.87 -14.16 -6.64
CA GLN A 27 -3.69 -15.02 -6.69
C GLN A 27 -2.35 -14.28 -6.50
N PRO A 28 -2.08 -13.15 -7.17
CA PRO A 28 -0.83 -12.42 -6.98
C PRO A 28 -0.69 -11.84 -5.55
N ALA A 29 -1.81 -11.42 -4.95
CA ALA A 29 -1.86 -10.79 -3.64
C ALA A 29 -1.84 -11.78 -2.46
N LYS A 30 -2.08 -13.08 -2.67
CA LYS A 30 -2.19 -14.07 -1.58
C LYS A 30 -1.01 -14.09 -0.63
N ARG A 31 0.22 -14.02 -1.15
CA ARG A 31 1.44 -14.02 -0.31
C ARG A 31 1.53 -12.77 0.54
N LEU A 32 1.20 -11.61 -0.03
CA LEU A 32 1.15 -10.35 0.70
C LEU A 32 0.11 -10.41 1.82
N VAL A 33 -1.13 -10.79 1.50
CA VAL A 33 -2.22 -10.87 2.48
C VAL A 33 -1.88 -11.86 3.60
N SER A 34 -1.28 -13.02 3.27
CA SER A 34 -0.83 -13.99 4.27
C SER A 34 0.27 -13.44 5.16
N TYR A 35 1.22 -12.69 4.61
CA TYR A 35 2.29 -12.05 5.39
C TYR A 35 1.72 -10.97 6.30
N MET A 36 0.89 -10.07 5.78
CA MET A 36 0.26 -9.01 6.56
C MET A 36 -0.63 -9.57 7.67
N SER A 37 -1.33 -10.68 7.43
CA SER A 37 -2.13 -11.37 8.45
C SER A 37 -1.31 -12.04 9.56
N SER A 38 -0.01 -12.23 9.35
CA SER A 38 0.90 -12.83 10.35
C SER A 38 1.56 -11.80 11.27
N LEU A 39 1.46 -10.51 10.94
CA LEU A 39 2.07 -9.44 11.71
C LEU A 39 1.17 -9.05 12.90
N SER A 40 1.79 -8.75 14.04
CA SER A 40 1.09 -8.11 15.14
C SER A 40 0.85 -6.62 14.88
N GLU A 41 0.04 -5.98 15.73
CA GLU A 41 -0.15 -4.54 15.70
C GLU A 41 1.17 -3.78 15.94
N GLU A 42 1.99 -4.28 16.87
CA GLU A 42 3.31 -3.72 17.19
C GLU A 42 4.27 -3.83 16.01
N ASP A 43 4.22 -4.95 15.28
CA ASP A 43 4.98 -5.17 14.06
C ASP A 43 4.64 -4.13 12.98
N ILE A 44 3.35 -3.86 12.78
CA ILE A 44 2.86 -2.89 11.81
C ILE A 44 3.28 -1.48 12.23
N GLN A 45 3.10 -1.14 13.51
CA GLN A 45 3.44 0.18 14.03
C GLN A 45 4.96 0.44 13.96
N SER A 46 5.79 -0.55 14.27
CA SER A 46 7.23 -0.46 14.15
C SER A 46 7.67 -0.19 12.69
N ARG A 47 7.07 -0.92 11.73
CA ARG A 47 7.32 -0.70 10.29
C ARG A 47 6.87 0.68 9.83
N LYS A 48 5.76 1.20 10.37
CA LYS A 48 5.26 2.55 10.04
C LYS A 48 6.24 3.62 10.51
N ILE A 49 6.75 3.51 11.73
CA ILE A 49 7.76 4.45 12.27
C ILE A 49 9.04 4.39 11.44
N ALA A 50 9.52 3.18 11.10
CA ALA A 50 10.70 3.01 10.26
C ALA A 50 10.52 3.64 8.88
N MET A 51 9.38 3.40 8.23
CA MET A 51 9.00 4.00 6.94
C MET A 51 9.00 5.53 6.98
N GLU A 52 8.35 6.14 7.97
CA GLU A 52 8.31 7.60 8.15
C GLU A 52 9.71 8.19 8.37
N ALA A 53 10.55 7.52 9.17
CA ALA A 53 11.94 7.92 9.40
C ALA A 53 12.78 7.84 8.12
N THR A 54 12.66 6.77 7.34
CA THR A 54 13.37 6.59 6.07
C THR A 54 12.97 7.64 5.04
N ILE A 55 11.68 7.97 4.91
CA ILE A 55 11.21 9.02 3.99
C ILE A 55 11.85 10.38 4.36
N LYS A 56 11.89 10.68 5.66
CA LYS A 56 12.50 11.91 6.18
C LYS A 56 14.02 11.94 5.92
N GLU A 57 14.71 10.82 6.16
CA GLU A 57 16.16 10.70 5.95
C GLU A 57 16.56 10.83 4.48
N MET A 58 15.79 10.22 3.57
CA MET A 58 16.03 10.31 2.12
C MET A 58 15.68 11.69 1.54
N GLY A 59 15.11 12.61 2.32
CA GLY A 59 14.70 13.93 1.84
C GLY A 59 13.57 13.88 0.81
N VAL A 60 12.73 12.84 0.83
CA VAL A 60 11.61 12.69 -0.11
C VAL A 60 10.46 13.58 0.36
N SER A 61 10.43 14.82 -0.13
CA SER A 61 9.39 15.81 0.14
C SER A 61 8.81 16.38 -1.15
N PHE A 62 7.65 17.02 -1.03
CA PHE A 62 7.11 17.89 -2.07
C PHE A 62 6.78 19.25 -1.46
N THR A 63 7.07 20.30 -2.20
CA THR A 63 6.78 21.66 -1.77
C THR A 63 5.31 21.97 -2.03
N VAL A 64 4.58 22.30 -0.97
CA VAL A 64 3.21 22.81 -1.10
C VAL A 64 3.27 24.32 -1.08
N TYR A 65 2.85 24.94 -2.18
CA TYR A 65 2.60 26.37 -2.25
C TYR A 65 1.24 26.66 -1.62
N THR A 66 1.24 27.31 -0.47
CA THR A 66 0.02 27.88 0.13
C THR A 66 0.15 29.40 0.22
N GLU A 67 -0.97 30.13 0.33
CA GLU A 67 -0.99 31.61 0.35
C GLU A 67 -0.18 32.24 1.52
N GLY A 68 0.35 31.43 2.46
CA GLY A 68 1.18 31.86 3.58
C GLY A 68 2.65 31.41 3.56
N GLY A 69 3.11 30.70 2.52
CA GLY A 69 4.51 30.28 2.39
C GLY A 69 4.74 28.89 1.78
N ASN A 70 6.01 28.54 1.57
CA ASN A 70 6.46 27.22 1.13
C ASN A 70 6.58 26.30 2.34
N ILE A 71 5.74 25.27 2.41
CA ILE A 71 5.81 24.24 3.46
C ILE A 71 6.23 22.94 2.78
N ASP A 72 7.35 22.36 3.19
CA ASP A 72 7.74 21.02 2.77
C ASP A 72 6.93 19.99 3.55
N ARG A 73 6.20 19.14 2.83
CA ARG A 73 5.49 18.00 3.42
C ARG A 73 6.20 16.70 3.05
N ALA A 74 6.28 15.79 4.02
CA ALA A 74 6.72 14.43 3.77
C ALA A 74 5.79 13.76 2.77
N TRP A 75 6.37 12.98 1.86
CA TRP A 75 5.62 12.26 0.84
C TRP A 75 4.61 11.28 1.49
N PRO A 76 3.32 11.29 1.10
CA PRO A 76 2.35 10.31 1.59
C PRO A 76 2.69 8.94 1.00
N PHE A 77 3.23 8.06 1.83
CA PHE A 77 3.64 6.73 1.43
C PHE A 77 2.73 5.68 2.07
N ASP A 78 2.28 4.72 1.26
CA ASP A 78 1.51 3.57 1.71
C ASP A 78 2.43 2.35 1.85
N MET A 79 2.35 1.67 2.99
CA MET A 79 3.11 0.46 3.27
C MET A 79 2.62 -0.75 2.46
N ILE A 80 1.38 -0.73 1.98
CA ILE A 80 0.76 -1.85 1.27
C ILE A 80 1.10 -1.75 -0.23
N PRO A 81 1.95 -2.64 -0.76
CA PRO A 81 2.34 -2.57 -2.16
C PRO A 81 1.20 -3.00 -3.07
N ARG A 82 1.09 -2.34 -4.23
CA ARG A 82 0.22 -2.80 -5.32
C ARG A 82 0.90 -3.94 -6.08
N ILE A 83 0.44 -5.16 -5.84
CA ILE A 83 1.02 -6.35 -6.48
C ILE A 83 0.55 -6.44 -7.94
N ILE A 84 1.52 -6.50 -8.86
CA ILE A 84 1.28 -6.75 -10.27
C ILE A 84 1.88 -8.11 -10.61
N SER A 85 1.09 -9.02 -11.18
CA SER A 85 1.61 -10.32 -11.62
C SER A 85 2.59 -10.15 -12.77
N ARG A 86 3.57 -11.05 -12.90
CA ARG A 86 4.52 -11.03 -14.02
C ARG A 86 3.79 -10.97 -15.37
N THR A 87 2.77 -11.79 -15.56
CA THR A 87 1.99 -11.85 -16.80
C THR A 87 1.29 -10.53 -17.12
N GLN A 88 0.80 -9.82 -16.10
CA GLN A 88 0.20 -8.49 -16.26
C GLN A 88 1.26 -7.44 -16.54
N TRP A 89 2.38 -7.47 -15.83
CA TRP A 89 3.48 -6.53 -16.01
C TRP A 89 4.13 -6.65 -17.39
N ASP A 90 4.41 -7.88 -17.84
CA ASP A 90 4.99 -8.15 -19.17
C ASP A 90 4.13 -7.53 -20.27
N LYS A 91 2.80 -7.59 -20.10
CA LYS A 91 1.84 -6.95 -20.98
C LYS A 91 1.94 -5.41 -20.88
N THR A 92 1.73 -4.85 -19.70
CA THR A 92 1.72 -3.38 -19.48
C THR A 92 3.04 -2.71 -19.89
N ALA A 93 4.18 -3.32 -19.58
CA ALA A 93 5.50 -2.79 -19.93
C ALA A 93 5.76 -2.77 -21.44
N ALA A 94 5.09 -3.64 -22.21
CA ALA A 94 5.12 -3.63 -23.67
C ALA A 94 4.18 -2.58 -24.31
N GLY A 95 3.48 -1.78 -23.50
CA GLY A 95 2.58 -0.71 -23.96
C GLY A 95 1.13 -1.13 -24.15
N LEU A 96 0.70 -2.21 -23.49
CA LEU A 96 -0.64 -2.83 -23.62
C LEU A 96 -1.61 -2.42 -22.52
#